data_AF-A0A7X5CU13-F1
#
_entry.id   AF-A0A7X5CU13-F1
#
_cell.length_a   1.000
_cell.length_b   1.000
_cell.length_c   1.000
_cell.angle_alpha   90.00
_cell.angle_beta   90.00
_cell.angle_gamma   90.00
#
_symmetry.space_group_name_H-M   'P 1'
#
loop_
_entity.id
_entity.type
_entity.pdbx_description
1 polymer ?
#
loop_
_entity_poly.entity_id
_entity_poly.type
_entity_poly.pdbx_seq_one_letter_code
_entity_poly.pdbx_strand_id
1 'polypeptide(L)'
;MERRCIFLDKNFEKTGITEFFKKEFKNIPDKKVTKKKIYSDEFKTAVIQEYLNGVSRKDILSKYDISSSALYKWISSIKPSACEEESEEDTMQKLLRENEMLKKVILMLLDSKKGGLS
;
A
#
# COMPACT_ATOMS: atom_id res chain seq x y z
N MET A 1 -3.90 0.15 32.07
CA MET A 1 -4.02 1.17 31.01
C MET A 1 -4.81 0.56 29.86
N GLU A 2 -6.14 0.62 29.94
CA GLU A 2 -7.03 0.09 28.91
C GLU A 2 -7.39 1.20 27.92
N ARG A 3 -7.14 0.97 26.63
CA ARG A 3 -7.66 1.82 25.56
C ARG A 3 -9.15 1.53 25.41
N ARG A 4 -10.00 2.37 26.01
CA ARG A 4 -11.42 2.42 25.66
C ARG A 4 -11.55 2.89 24.22
N CYS A 5 -11.71 1.96 23.29
CA CYS A 5 -12.27 2.27 21.98
C CYS A 5 -13.71 2.74 22.20
N ILE A 6 -13.97 4.03 21.97
CA ILE A 6 -15.35 4.52 21.89
C ILE A 6 -15.99 3.97 20.62
N PHE A 7 -16.75 2.90 20.78
CA PHE A 7 -17.67 2.43 19.75
C PHE A 7 -18.65 3.58 19.48
N LEU A 8 -18.61 4.16 18.28
CA LEU A 8 -19.59 5.15 17.83
C LEU A 8 -20.91 4.41 17.67
N ASP A 9 -21.76 4.55 18.68
CA ASP A 9 -23.11 4.03 18.67
C ASP A 9 -23.90 4.68 17.52
N LYS A 10 -24.53 3.85 16.68
CA LYS A 10 -25.22 4.25 15.44
C LYS A 10 -26.59 4.91 15.71
N ASN A 11 -26.65 5.87 16.63
CA ASN A 11 -27.90 6.55 17.01
C ASN A 11 -27.71 8.07 17.18
N PHE A 12 -26.82 8.67 16.37
CA PHE A 12 -26.48 10.08 16.43
C PHE A 12 -27.62 11.02 16.00
N GLU A 13 -28.64 10.53 15.30
CA GLU A 13 -29.72 11.35 14.73
C GLU A 13 -30.85 11.69 15.71
N LYS A 14 -30.88 11.11 16.92
CA LYS A 14 -31.99 11.29 17.88
C LYS A 14 -31.72 12.21 19.05
N THR A 15 -30.58 12.88 19.08
CA THR A 15 -30.26 13.81 20.16
C THR A 15 -30.38 15.24 19.66
N GLY A 16 -31.02 16.12 20.45
CA GLY A 16 -31.12 17.58 20.18
C GLY A 16 -29.77 18.31 20.10
N ILE A 17 -28.67 17.56 20.15
CA ILE A 17 -27.31 17.97 19.88
C ILE A 17 -27.22 18.52 18.44
N THR A 18 -27.83 17.87 17.44
CA THR A 18 -27.78 18.39 16.06
C THR A 18 -28.42 19.78 15.93
N GLU A 19 -29.51 20.04 16.64
CA GLU A 19 -30.16 21.36 16.70
C GLU A 19 -29.36 22.38 17.52
N PHE A 20 -28.72 21.96 18.62
CA PHE A 20 -27.80 22.81 19.40
C PHE A 20 -26.62 23.30 18.54
N PHE A 21 -25.98 22.40 17.80
CA PHE A 21 -24.88 22.73 16.89
C PHE A 21 -25.36 23.51 15.65
N LYS A 22 -26.61 23.36 15.20
CA LYS A 22 -27.14 24.18 14.09
C LYS A 22 -27.39 25.64 14.52
N LYS A 23 -27.81 25.83 15.77
CA LYS A 23 -28.14 27.16 16.34
C LYS A 23 -26.89 27.97 16.72
N GLU A 24 -25.86 27.32 17.27
CA GLU A 24 -24.60 27.96 17.67
C GLU A 24 -23.69 28.32 16.49
N PHE A 25 -23.70 27.55 15.40
CA PHE A 25 -22.72 27.70 14.32
C PHE A 25 -23.21 28.53 13.12
N LYS A 26 -24.12 29.50 13.34
CA LYS A 26 -24.71 30.33 12.27
C LYS A 26 -23.76 31.41 11.69
N ASN A 27 -22.51 31.50 12.16
CA ASN A 27 -21.48 32.36 11.59
C ASN A 27 -20.12 31.64 11.56
N ILE A 28 -20.02 30.56 10.79
CA ILE A 28 -18.71 29.98 10.45
C ILE A 28 -18.13 30.84 9.31
N PRO A 29 -17.01 31.55 9.51
CA PRO A 29 -16.37 32.30 8.44
C PRO A 29 -16.01 31.34 7.31
N ASP A 30 -16.26 31.75 6.08
CA ASP A 30 -16.12 30.94 4.87
C ASP A 30 -14.87 30.06 4.93
N LYS A 31 -15.11 28.75 5.03
CA LYS A 31 -14.08 27.72 5.06
C LYS A 31 -13.15 27.94 3.86
N LYS A 32 -11.93 28.44 4.09
CA LYS A 32 -10.91 28.61 3.05
C LYS A 32 -10.84 27.33 2.22
N VAL A 33 -11.25 27.40 0.96
CA VAL A 33 -11.18 26.29 0.02
C VAL A 33 -9.69 26.04 -0.27
N THR A 34 -9.07 25.18 0.53
CA THR A 34 -7.68 24.74 0.29
C THR A 34 -7.63 23.94 -1.00
N LYS A 35 -6.83 24.42 -1.97
CA LYS A 35 -6.50 23.69 -3.19
C LYS A 35 -5.94 22.32 -2.82
N LYS A 36 -6.49 21.25 -3.40
CA LYS A 36 -6.04 19.88 -3.14
C LYS A 36 -4.65 19.69 -3.78
N LYS A 37 -3.63 19.37 -2.98
CA LYS A 37 -2.34 18.90 -3.51
C LYS A 37 -2.59 17.56 -4.23
N ILE A 38 -2.21 17.46 -5.51
CA ILE A 38 -2.29 16.23 -6.31
C ILE A 38 -0.89 15.60 -6.30
N TYR A 39 -0.84 14.29 -6.07
CA TYR A 39 0.41 13.52 -6.02
C TYR A 39 0.33 12.40 -7.05
N SER A 40 1.43 12.16 -7.77
CA SER A 40 1.56 11.03 -8.70
C SER A 40 1.58 9.71 -7.93
N ASP A 41 1.21 8.62 -8.59
CA ASP A 41 1.15 7.30 -7.95
C ASP A 41 2.55 6.75 -7.65
N GLU A 42 3.53 6.97 -8.54
CA GLU A 42 4.95 6.64 -8.32
C GLU A 42 5.48 7.26 -7.02
N PHE A 43 5.15 8.54 -6.79
CA PHE A 43 5.56 9.25 -5.59
C PHE A 43 4.94 8.66 -4.32
N LYS A 44 3.64 8.31 -4.36
CA LYS A 44 2.96 7.67 -3.22
C LYS A 44 3.63 6.35 -2.88
N THR A 45 3.95 5.53 -3.88
CA THR A 45 4.59 4.22 -3.69
C THR A 45 5.98 4.38 -3.07
N ALA A 46 6.80 5.30 -3.57
CA ALA A 46 8.14 5.55 -3.01
C ALA A 46 8.08 5.96 -1.53
N VAL A 47 7.17 6.87 -1.18
CA VAL A 47 6.96 7.33 0.21
C VAL A 47 6.49 6.18 1.12
N ILE A 48 5.60 5.34 0.61
CA ILE A 48 5.11 4.16 1.34
C ILE A 48 6.25 3.16 1.59
N GLN A 49 7.09 2.88 0.60
CA GLN A 49 8.23 1.97 0.77
C GLN A 49 9.19 2.46 1.85
N GLU A 50 9.48 3.76 1.90
CA GLU A 50 10.32 4.34 2.95
C GLU A 50 9.69 4.16 4.35
N TYR A 51 8.36 4.26 4.45
CA TYR A 51 7.63 3.96 5.68
C TYR A 51 7.72 2.47 6.07
N LEU A 52 7.59 1.55 5.11
CA LEU A 52 7.71 0.09 5.33
C LEU A 52 9.13 -0.31 5.75
N ASN A 53 10.15 0.39 5.25
CA ASN A 53 11.55 0.22 5.66
C ASN A 53 11.84 0.66 7.11
N GLY A 54 10.83 1.18 7.83
CA GLY A 54 10.94 1.55 9.23
C GLY A 54 11.34 3.01 9.48
N VAL A 55 11.36 3.86 8.46
CA VAL A 55 11.59 5.29 8.65
C VAL A 55 10.42 5.91 9.41
N SER A 56 10.75 6.77 10.37
CA SER A 56 9.75 7.44 11.20
C SER A 56 8.82 8.30 10.36
N ARG A 57 7.51 8.24 10.65
CA ARG A 57 6.49 9.08 10.00
C ARG A 57 6.87 10.55 10.01
N LYS A 58 7.42 11.06 11.12
CA LYS A 58 7.78 12.48 11.25
C LYS A 58 8.84 12.90 10.25
N ASP A 59 9.82 12.04 10.02
CA ASP A 59 10.94 12.32 9.12
C ASP A 59 10.47 12.34 7.67
N ILE A 60 9.59 11.38 7.29
CA ILE A 60 8.96 11.33 5.97
C ILE A 60 8.11 12.59 5.72
N LEU A 61 7.30 13.00 6.71
CA LEU A 61 6.48 14.21 6.61
C LEU A 61 7.35 15.46 6.39
N SER A 62 8.47 15.56 7.10
CA SER A 62 9.41 16.67 6.99
C SER A 62 10.18 16.67 5.68
N LYS A 63 10.62 15.50 5.21
CA LYS A 63 11.44 15.33 3.99
C LYS A 63 10.66 15.70 2.72
N TYR A 64 9.37 15.38 2.70
CA TYR A 64 8.54 15.50 1.49
C TYR A 64 7.46 16.60 1.57
N ASP A 65 7.38 17.37 2.67
CA ASP A 65 6.32 18.37 2.93
C ASP A 65 4.89 17.84 2.64
N ILE A 66 4.66 16.60 3.06
CA ILE A 66 3.36 15.94 2.92
C ILE A 66 2.56 16.05 4.22
N SER A 67 1.24 16.15 4.09
CA SER A 67 0.35 16.18 5.24
C SER A 67 0.24 14.80 5.89
N SER A 68 0.19 14.75 7.23
CA SER A 68 -0.03 13.50 7.98
C SER A 68 -1.30 12.77 7.54
N SER A 69 -2.33 13.51 7.15
CA SER A 69 -3.59 12.93 6.67
C SER A 69 -3.45 12.31 5.29
N ALA A 70 -2.56 12.83 4.44
CA ALA A 70 -2.28 12.26 3.12
C ALA A 70 -1.53 10.94 3.27
N LEU A 71 -0.45 10.93 4.07
CA LEU A 71 0.33 9.73 4.37
C LEU A 71 -0.55 8.63 4.98
N TYR A 72 -1.39 8.97 5.96
CA TYR A 72 -2.33 8.03 6.57
C TYR A 72 -3.29 7.41 5.54
N LYS A 73 -3.84 8.22 4.65
CA LYS A 73 -4.71 7.73 3.56
C LYS A 73 -3.97 6.79 2.63
N TRP A 74 -2.73 7.10 2.27
CA TRP A 74 -1.93 6.25 1.39
C TRP A 74 -1.62 4.92 2.05
N ILE A 75 -1.16 4.94 3.31
CA ILE A 75 -0.91 3.71 4.09
C ILE A 75 -2.18 2.86 4.21
N SER A 76 -3.33 3.48 4.50
CA SER A 76 -4.60 2.77 4.58
C SER A 76 -5.14 2.31 3.22
N SER A 77 -4.66 2.87 2.12
CA SER A 77 -5.04 2.50 0.75
C SER A 77 -4.21 1.32 0.23
N ILE A 78 -3.06 1.05 0.86
CA ILE A 78 -2.39 -0.24 0.75
C ILE A 78 -3.34 -1.24 1.41
N LYS A 79 -4.29 -1.76 0.63
CA LYS A 79 -4.81 -3.08 0.94
C LYS A 79 -3.59 -4.00 1.05
N PRO A 80 -3.63 -5.09 1.83
CA PRO A 80 -2.89 -6.28 1.47
C PRO A 80 -3.46 -6.77 0.12
N SER A 81 -3.23 -5.99 -0.93
CA SER A 81 -3.38 -6.32 -2.32
C SER A 81 -2.30 -7.34 -2.49
N ALA A 82 -2.69 -8.63 -2.36
CA ALA A 82 -1.91 -9.79 -2.74
C ALA A 82 -0.47 -9.42 -3.04
N CYS A 83 0.27 -9.12 -1.96
CA CYS A 83 1.69 -9.33 -2.00
C CYS A 83 1.74 -10.85 -2.07
N GLU A 84 1.63 -11.37 -3.29
CA GLU A 84 2.38 -12.54 -3.65
C GLU A 84 3.84 -12.09 -3.55
N GLU A 85 4.30 -11.86 -2.32
CA GLU A 85 5.64 -12.27 -1.95
C GLU A 85 5.57 -13.79 -2.07
N GLU A 86 5.61 -14.28 -3.32
CA GLU A 86 6.02 -15.65 -3.61
C GLU A 86 7.34 -15.73 -2.85
N SER A 87 7.39 -16.54 -1.78
CA SER A 87 8.50 -16.43 -0.86
C SER A 87 9.79 -16.66 -1.63
N GLU A 88 10.92 -16.12 -1.16
CA GLU A 88 12.20 -16.30 -1.85
C GLU A 88 12.43 -17.79 -2.17
N GLU A 89 11.96 -18.68 -1.30
CA GLU A 89 11.93 -20.13 -1.50
C GLU A 89 11.06 -20.59 -2.68
N ASP A 90 9.86 -20.05 -2.87
CA ASP A 90 8.97 -20.41 -3.98
C ASP A 90 9.54 -19.96 -5.33
N THR A 91 10.08 -18.74 -5.39
CA THR A 91 10.77 -18.23 -6.60
C THR A 91 12.01 -19.07 -6.93
N MET A 92 12.78 -19.46 -5.91
CA MET A 92 13.93 -20.36 -6.05
C MET A 92 13.52 -21.74 -6.54
N GLN A 93 12.43 -22.30 -6.03
CA GLN A 93 11.91 -23.58 -6.53
C GLN A 93 11.48 -23.52 -7.99
N LYS A 94 10.85 -22.42 -8.40
CA LYS A 94 10.42 -22.21 -9.79
C LYS A 94 11.62 -22.14 -10.75
N LEU A 95 12.64 -21.37 -10.40
CA LEU A 95 13.89 -21.27 -11.17
C LEU A 95 14.63 -22.61 -11.25
N LEU A 96 14.61 -23.42 -10.19
CA LEU A 96 15.22 -24.75 -10.20
C LEU A 96 14.49 -25.71 -11.17
N ARG A 97 13.15 -25.68 -11.17
CA ARG A 97 12.35 -26.48 -12.13
C ARG A 97 12.61 -26.07 -13.57
N GLU A 98 12.66 -24.77 -13.85
CA GLU A 98 12.98 -24.27 -15.19
C GLU A 98 14.37 -24.71 -15.64
N ASN A 99 15.37 -24.58 -14.77
CA ASN A 99 16.73 -25.06 -15.06
C ASN A 99 16.78 -26.57 -15.33
N GLU A 100 16.00 -27.38 -14.60
CA GLU A 100 15.91 -28.82 -14.85
C GLU A 100 15.27 -29.13 -16.21
N MET A 101 14.19 -28.43 -16.56
CA MET A 101 13.53 -28.57 -17.85
C MET A 101 14.44 -28.18 -19.01
N LEU A 102 15.16 -27.05 -18.89
CA LEU A 102 16.13 -26.61 -19.89
C LEU A 102 17.26 -27.61 -20.09
N LYS A 103 17.79 -28.19 -19.00
CA LYS A 103 18.81 -29.25 -19.07
C LYS A 103 18.32 -30.48 -19.84
N LYS A 104 17.08 -30.92 -19.59
CA LYS A 104 16.46 -32.06 -20.31
C LYS A 104 16.28 -31.76 -21.80
N VAL A 105 15.82 -30.56 -22.15
CA VAL A 105 15.67 -30.12 -23.54
C VAL A 105 17.01 -30.10 -24.27
N ILE A 106 18.06 -29.54 -23.64
CA ILE A 106 19.40 -29.52 -24.22
C ILE A 106 19.90 -30.94 -24.51
N LEU A 107 19.68 -31.88 -23.57
CA LEU A 107 20.08 -33.28 -23.75
C LEU A 107 19.40 -33.92 -24.97
N MET A 108 18.08 -33.74 -25.11
CA MET A 108 17.33 -34.23 -26.27
C MET A 108 17.87 -33.67 -27.60
N LEU A 109 18.25 -32.38 -27.62
CA LEU A 109 18.80 -31.74 -28.82
C LEU A 109 20.22 -32.24 -29.14
N LEU A 110 21.05 -32.49 -28.12
CA LEU A 110 22.40 -33.02 -28.29
C LEU A 110 22.39 -34.46 -28.79
N ASP A 111 21.47 -35.29 -28.30
CA ASP A 111 21.32 -36.67 -28.75
C ASP A 111 20.83 -36.74 -30.20
N SER A 112 19.95 -35.83 -30.60
CA SER A 112 19.52 -35.69 -32.00
C SER A 112 20.65 -35.23 -32.93
N LYS A 113 21.63 -34.47 -32.43
CA LYS A 113 22.76 -33.97 -33.22
C LYS A 113 23.88 -35.02 -33.42
N LYS A 114 24.02 -35.98 -32.49
CA LYS A 114 25.00 -37.08 -32.60
C LYS A 114 24.63 -38.11 -33.66
N GLY A 115 23.35 -38.24 -34.02
CA GLY A 115 22.88 -39.14 -35.08
C GLY A 115 23.08 -38.64 -36.51
N GLY A 116 23.58 -37.40 -36.71
CA GLY A 116 23.80 -36.78 -38.03
C GLY A 116 25.27 -36.63 -38.45
N LEU A 117 26.21 -37.23 -37.71
CA LEU A 117 27.63 -37.30 -38.02
C LEU A 117 28.04 -38.77 -38.21
N SER A 118 27.55 -39.37 -39.30
CA SER A 118 28.08 -40.62 -39.86
C SER A 118 28.08 -40.54 -41.37
#